data_AF-A0A2E9VX00-F1
#
_entry.id   AF-A0A2E9VX00-F1
#
_cell.length_a   1.000
_cell.length_b   1.000
_cell.length_c   1.000
_cell.angle_alpha   90.00
_cell.angle_beta   90.00
_cell.angle_gamma   90.00
#
_symmetry.space_group_name_H-M   'P 1'
#
loop_
_entity.id
_entity.type
_entity.pdbx_description
1 polymer ?
#
loop_
_entity_poly.entity_id
_entity_poly.type
_entity_poly.pdbx_seq_one_letter_code
_entity_poly.pdbx_strand_id
1 'polypeptide(L)'
;MEKGAIVFDADGDGAIPSQGGITDGHFEFESTAGNKIVRIYSTRESDEKGPYGEPVSVSIVPRKYGTDSTMKEVVKEEENVYSFDLES
;
A
#
# COMPACT_ATOMS: atom_id res chain seq x y z
N MET A 1 12.37 4.37 -11.06
CA MET A 1 11.84 3.11 -10.52
C MET A 1 10.79 3.48 -9.52
N GLU A 2 9.55 3.12 -9.79
CA GLU A 2 8.45 3.36 -8.86
C GLU A 2 8.59 2.38 -7.71
N LYS A 3 8.63 2.91 -6.49
CA LYS A 3 8.66 2.11 -5.28
C LYS A 3 7.37 2.39 -4.53
N GLY A 4 6.75 1.33 -4.06
CA GLY A 4 5.56 1.43 -3.24
C GLY A 4 5.59 0.48 -2.07
N ALA A 5 4.56 0.59 -1.25
CA ALA A 5 4.24 -0.32 -0.19
C ALA A 5 2.75 -0.58 -0.21
N ILE A 6 2.38 -1.82 0.09
CA ILE A 6 1.02 -2.21 0.38
C ILE A 6 0.94 -2.63 1.83
N VAL A 7 -0.05 -2.13 2.54
CA VAL A 7 -0.29 -2.39 3.96
C VAL A 7 -1.67 -3.00 4.09
N PHE A 8 -1.74 -4.12 4.79
CA PHE A 8 -2.96 -4.81 5.16
C PHE A 8 -3.17 -4.55 6.65
N ASP A 9 -3.85 -3.46 6.99
CA ASP A 9 -4.15 -3.08 8.37
C ASP A 9 -5.27 -3.95 8.95
N ALA A 10 -5.31 -4.06 10.27
CA ALA A 10 -6.37 -4.78 10.97
C ALA A 10 -7.73 -4.05 10.87
N ASP A 11 -8.77 -4.73 10.39
CA ASP A 11 -10.15 -4.24 10.41
C ASP A 11 -10.90 -4.77 11.66
N GLY A 12 -10.39 -4.43 12.86
CA GLY A 12 -10.97 -4.85 14.14
C GLY A 12 -10.19 -5.94 14.90
N ASP A 13 -10.77 -6.41 16.01
CA ASP A 13 -10.09 -7.24 17.02
C ASP A 13 -9.74 -8.64 16.48
N GLY A 14 -8.43 -8.86 16.25
CA GLY A 14 -7.84 -10.18 15.98
C GLY A 14 -6.93 -10.23 14.76
N ALA A 15 -7.07 -9.31 13.81
CA ALA A 15 -6.16 -9.22 12.68
C ALA A 15 -4.84 -8.53 13.08
N ILE A 16 -3.70 -9.07 12.64
CA ILE A 16 -2.39 -8.42 12.82
C ILE A 16 -2.03 -7.68 11.52
N PRO A 17 -1.58 -6.42 11.57
CA PRO A 17 -1.18 -5.71 10.37
C PRO A 17 0.01 -6.39 9.68
N SER A 18 0.03 -6.35 8.36
CA SER A 18 1.11 -6.88 7.52
C SER A 18 1.42 -5.89 6.40
N GLN A 19 2.65 -5.93 5.88
CA GLN A 19 3.11 -5.00 4.85
C GLN A 19 4.08 -5.67 3.89
N GLY A 20 3.95 -5.34 2.61
CA GLY A 20 4.87 -5.73 1.54
C GLY A 20 5.34 -4.54 0.73
N GLY A 21 6.49 -4.69 0.07
CA GLY A 21 6.94 -3.75 -0.96
C GLY A 21 6.21 -3.99 -2.28
N ILE A 22 5.93 -2.90 -3.01
CA ILE A 22 5.46 -2.96 -4.39
C ILE A 22 6.65 -2.68 -5.31
N THR A 23 6.90 -3.59 -6.25
CA THR A 23 7.89 -3.43 -7.33
C THR A 23 7.21 -3.68 -8.65
N ASP A 24 7.27 -2.73 -9.57
CA ASP A 24 6.67 -2.81 -10.91
C ASP A 24 5.19 -3.26 -10.87
N GLY A 25 4.42 -2.72 -9.94
CA GLY A 25 2.99 -3.02 -9.75
C GLY A 25 2.68 -4.35 -9.05
N HIS A 26 3.69 -5.14 -8.69
CA HIS A 26 3.52 -6.44 -8.04
C HIS A 26 3.95 -6.40 -6.58
N PHE A 27 3.30 -7.21 -5.74
CA PHE A 27 3.63 -7.40 -4.33
C PHE A 27 3.49 -8.86 -3.94
N GLU A 28 4.33 -9.29 -3.00
CA GLU A 28 4.28 -10.63 -2.40
C GLU A 28 4.83 -10.52 -0.97
N PHE A 29 4.05 -10.94 0.02
CA PHE A 29 4.42 -10.89 1.43
C PHE A 29 3.55 -11.82 2.27
N GLU A 30 4.08 -12.26 3.41
CA GLU A 30 3.32 -13.04 4.38
C GLU A 30 2.31 -12.16 5.13
N SER A 31 1.09 -12.67 5.31
CA SER A 31 0.04 -11.99 6.07
C SER A 31 -0.70 -12.96 6.96
N THR A 32 -1.20 -12.46 8.09
CA THR A 32 -2.13 -13.21 8.94
C THR A 32 -3.54 -13.20 8.33
N ALA A 33 -4.26 -14.30 8.52
CA ALA A 33 -5.67 -14.38 8.16
C ALA A 33 -6.52 -13.35 8.92
N GLY A 34 -7.65 -12.96 8.33
CA GLY A 34 -8.61 -12.03 8.91
C GLY A 34 -9.01 -10.89 7.97
N ASN A 35 -9.97 -10.09 8.43
CA ASN A 35 -10.43 -8.89 7.71
C ASN A 35 -9.35 -7.80 7.78
N LYS A 36 -9.04 -7.22 6.62
CA LYS A 36 -8.00 -6.21 6.46
C LYS A 36 -8.53 -4.95 5.80
N ILE A 37 -8.00 -3.80 6.21
CA ILE A 37 -8.10 -2.57 5.45
C ILE A 37 -6.83 -2.47 4.59
N VAL A 38 -6.99 -2.47 3.27
CA VAL A 38 -5.86 -2.38 2.34
C VAL A 38 -5.50 -0.92 2.11
N ARG A 39 -4.21 -0.59 2.25
CA ARG A 39 -3.66 0.72 1.96
C ARG A 39 -2.49 0.59 1.03
N ILE A 40 -2.48 1.37 -0.04
CA ILE A 40 -1.45 1.39 -1.06
C ILE A 40 -0.78 2.76 -1.03
N TYR A 41 0.54 2.75 -0.92
CA TYR A 41 1.38 3.92 -0.95
C TYR A 41 2.38 3.75 -2.08
N SER A 42 2.52 4.74 -2.94
CA SER A 42 3.66 4.81 -3.85
C SER A 42 4.07 6.24 -4.04
N THR A 43 5.38 6.44 -4.08
CA THR A 43 5.98 7.74 -4.28
C THR A 43 6.96 7.69 -5.44
N ARG A 44 7.09 8.84 -6.10
CA ARG A 44 8.18 9.09 -7.04
C ARG A 44 8.98 10.30 -6.59
N GLU A 45 10.26 10.35 -6.95
CA GLU A 45 11.04 11.57 -6.81
C GLU A 45 10.42 12.65 -7.72
N SER A 46 10.25 13.85 -7.16
CA SER A 46 9.84 15.05 -7.87
C SER A 46 11.07 15.76 -8.43
N ASP A 47 10.87 16.51 -9.52
CA ASP A 47 11.89 17.44 -10.02
C ASP A 47 12.11 18.63 -9.07
N GLU A 48 11.19 18.83 -8.13
CA GLU A 48 11.30 19.84 -7.08
C GLU A 48 12.35 19.46 -6.03
N LYS A 49 13.06 20.47 -5.53
CA LYS A 49 13.99 20.35 -4.40
C LYS A 49 13.42 21.05 -3.19
N GLY A 50 13.68 20.45 -2.02
CA GLY A 50 13.33 21.05 -0.75
C GLY A 50 14.13 22.32 -0.47
N PRO A 51 13.80 23.06 0.59
CA PRO A 51 14.44 24.32 0.95
C PRO A 51 15.96 24.22 1.17
N TYR A 52 16.50 23.02 1.39
CA TYR A 52 17.92 22.76 1.57
C TYR A 52 18.55 21.93 0.43
N GLY A 53 17.85 21.80 -0.71
CA GLY A 53 18.34 21.09 -1.89
C GLY A 53 18.12 19.56 -1.85
N GLU A 54 17.43 19.05 -0.85
CA GLU A 54 17.09 17.64 -0.71
C GLU A 54 16.06 17.18 -1.76
N PRO A 55 16.09 15.91 -2.20
CA PRO A 55 15.05 15.35 -3.05
C PRO A 55 13.67 15.38 -2.39
N VAL A 56 12.66 15.85 -3.12
CA VAL A 56 11.26 15.78 -2.68
C VAL A 56 10.61 14.54 -3.29
N SER A 57 9.83 13.80 -2.50
CA SER A 57 9.00 12.71 -3.01
C SER A 57 7.54 13.11 -3.02
N VAL A 58 6.83 12.80 -4.10
CA VAL A 58 5.38 13.04 -4.23
C VAL A 58 4.64 11.71 -4.31
N SER A 59 3.47 11.64 -3.66
CA SER A 59 2.58 10.48 -3.80
C SER A 59 2.03 10.44 -5.22
N ILE A 60 2.09 9.26 -5.84
CA ILE A 60 1.47 9.01 -7.15
C ILE A 60 0.15 8.24 -7.02
N VAL A 61 -0.19 7.83 -5.81
CA VAL A 61 -1.44 7.13 -5.50
C VAL A 61 -2.40 8.11 -4.83
N PRO A 62 -3.67 8.20 -5.29
CA PRO A 62 -4.70 9.00 -4.64
C PRO A 62 -4.92 8.63 -3.18
N ARG A 63 -5.23 9.62 -2.33
CA ARG A 63 -5.43 9.42 -0.89
C ARG A 63 -6.49 8.38 -0.53
N LYS A 64 -7.51 8.20 -1.39
CA LYS A 64 -8.57 7.19 -1.26
C LYS A 64 -8.06 5.74 -1.25
N TYR A 65 -6.81 5.50 -1.67
CA TYR A 65 -6.19 4.19 -1.60
C TYR A 65 -5.15 4.07 -0.48
N GLY A 66 -4.75 5.17 0.17
CA GLY A 66 -3.72 5.20 1.21
C GLY A 66 -4.27 5.62 2.57
N THR A 67 -4.01 6.87 2.96
CA THR A 67 -4.41 7.44 4.27
C THR A 67 -5.91 7.35 4.52
N ASP A 68 -6.73 7.57 3.49
CA ASP A 68 -8.19 7.61 3.60
C ASP A 68 -8.83 6.34 3.03
N SER A 69 -8.06 5.23 2.95
CA SER A 69 -8.55 4.00 2.35
C SER A 69 -9.71 3.39 3.11
N THR A 70 -10.70 2.94 2.34
CA THR A 70 -11.82 2.13 2.80
C THR A 70 -11.85 0.76 2.10
N MET A 71 -10.78 0.39 1.39
CA MET A 71 -10.69 -0.91 0.71
C MET A 71 -10.58 -2.02 1.76
N LYS A 72 -11.45 -3.02 1.66
CA LYS A 72 -11.50 -4.13 2.61
C LYS A 72 -11.29 -5.45 1.89
N GLU A 73 -10.40 -6.28 2.43
CA GLU A 73 -10.12 -7.62 1.92
C GLU A 73 -10.12 -8.65 3.04
N VAL A 74 -10.32 -9.92 2.69
CA VAL A 74 -10.29 -11.04 3.64
C VAL A 74 -9.12 -11.94 3.30
N VAL A 75 -8.11 -11.95 4.17
CA VAL A 75 -6.99 -12.89 4.06
C VAL A 75 -7.38 -14.23 4.67
N LYS A 76 -7.20 -15.31 3.90
CA LYS A 76 -7.36 -16.68 4.37
C LYS A 76 -6.03 -17.31 4.77
N GLU A 77 -6.06 -18.44 5.47
CA GLU A 77 -4.86 -19.22 5.84
C GLU A 77 -4.19 -19.94 4.65
N GLU A 78 -4.78 -19.87 3.46
CA GLU A 78 -4.23 -20.38 2.20
C GLU A 78 -3.52 -19.29 1.39
N GLU A 79 -2.99 -19.63 0.22
CA GLU A 79 -2.48 -18.64 -0.72
C GLU A 79 -3.63 -17.74 -1.20
N ASN A 80 -3.42 -16.41 -1.19
CA ASN A 80 -4.40 -15.44 -1.64
C ASN A 80 -3.81 -14.63 -2.80
N VAL A 81 -4.63 -14.33 -3.81
CA VAL A 81 -4.27 -13.48 -4.94
C VAL A 81 -5.26 -12.32 -5.02
N TYR A 82 -4.74 -11.09 -5.00
CA TYR A 82 -5.54 -9.86 -5.10
C TYR A 82 -5.09 -9.04 -6.31
N SER A 83 -6.03 -8.32 -6.93
CA SER A 83 -5.77 -7.33 -7.97
C SER A 83 -6.43 -6.03 -7.58
N PHE A 84 -5.67 -4.93 -7.62
CA PHE A 84 -6.17 -3.60 -7.28
C PHE A 84 -6.01 -2.67 -8.48
N ASP A 85 -7.13 -2.33 -9.11
CA ASP A 85 -7.17 -1.35 -10.20
C ASP A 85 -7.26 0.06 -9.61
N LEU A 86 -6.14 0.78 -9.64
CA LEU A 86 -6.05 2.14 -9.12
C LEU A 86 -6.48 3.15 -10.20
N GLU A 87 -7.56 3.86 -9.94
CA GLU A 87 -7.97 4.98 -10.78
C GLU A 87 -7.05 6.19 -10.52
N SER A 88 -6.67 6.87 -11.60
CA SER A 88 -5.83 8.08 -11.58
C SER A 88 -6.59 9.32 -11.13
#